data_AF-A0A9P5XE44-F1
#
_entry.id   AF-A0A9P5XE44-F1
#
_cell.length_a   1.000
_cell.length_b   1.000
_cell.length_c   1.000
_cell.angle_alpha   90.00
_cell.angle_beta   90.00
_cell.angle_gamma   90.00
#
_symmetry.space_group_name_H-M   'P 1'
#
loop_
_entity.id
_entity.type
_entity.pdbx_description
1 polymer ?
#
loop_
_entity_poly.entity_id
_entity_poly.type
_entity_poly.pdbx_seq_one_letter_code
_entity_poly.pdbx_strand_id
1 'polypeptide(L)'
;MSASPSLRSTIVQKVVPTDTGSQAPAVSSDTPPTKKDKDPSRWADPIFQKQITCTPSYLHKTNMQFFGFAVDEAWVWQYYEQWRGISKKETKTIYIAVFTSVIWRLHHILGIPDLHMESVMIDDKTPANATVYEEKSGLKYVTIISMCPFAIEEWARRPTLGQVMALKELVGGEPRWWVDIHPVGYYN
;
A
#
# COMPACT_ATOMS: atom_id res chain seq x y z
N MET A 1 -19.27 29.96 25.46
CA MET A 1 -19.42 28.56 25.07
C MET A 1 -19.29 28.50 23.56
N SER A 2 -18.08 28.26 23.03
CA SER A 2 -17.82 28.20 21.59
C SER A 2 -18.01 26.77 21.09
N ALA A 3 -18.82 26.63 20.04
CA ALA A 3 -19.05 25.35 19.37
C ALA A 3 -17.89 25.03 18.42
N SER A 4 -17.27 23.86 18.59
CA SER A 4 -16.30 23.30 17.65
C SER A 4 -16.97 22.90 16.33
N PRO A 5 -16.40 23.21 15.16
CA PRO A 5 -16.92 22.74 13.89
C PRO A 5 -16.56 21.26 13.67
N SER A 6 -17.59 20.48 13.38
CA SER A 6 -17.52 19.06 13.02
C SER A 6 -16.85 18.89 11.65
N LEU A 7 -15.68 18.25 11.62
CA LEU A 7 -15.02 17.80 10.39
C LEU A 7 -15.73 16.55 9.85
N ARG A 8 -16.71 16.74 8.95
CA ARG A 8 -17.24 15.67 8.13
C ARG A 8 -16.30 15.42 6.94
N SER A 9 -15.43 14.43 7.08
CA SER A 9 -14.67 13.89 5.94
C SER A 9 -15.66 13.34 4.90
N THR A 10 -15.69 13.96 3.73
CA THR A 10 -16.54 13.58 2.60
C THR A 10 -15.63 12.95 1.56
N ILE A 11 -15.80 11.65 1.33
CA ILE A 11 -15.03 10.87 0.35
C ILE A 11 -15.39 11.33 -1.07
N VAL A 12 -14.36 11.57 -1.90
CA VAL A 12 -14.40 12.16 -3.24
C VAL A 12 -14.54 11.09 -4.34
N GLN A 13 -15.12 11.51 -5.48
CA GLN A 13 -15.48 10.71 -6.64
C GLN A 13 -14.28 10.04 -7.34
N LYS A 14 -14.51 8.80 -7.79
CA LYS A 14 -13.64 8.01 -8.66
C LYS A 14 -13.57 8.65 -10.06
N VAL A 15 -12.37 8.94 -10.55
CA VAL A 15 -12.17 9.30 -11.97
C VAL A 15 -12.12 7.99 -12.76
N VAL A 16 -13.17 7.73 -13.54
CA VAL A 16 -13.21 6.61 -14.51
C VAL A 16 -12.79 7.18 -15.87
N PRO A 17 -11.71 6.68 -16.50
CA PRO A 17 -11.38 7.06 -17.86
C PRO A 17 -12.47 6.59 -18.83
N THR A 18 -12.93 7.49 -19.71
CA THR A 18 -13.86 7.17 -20.79
C THR A 18 -13.14 6.39 -21.88
N ASP A 19 -13.71 5.24 -22.20
CA ASP A 19 -13.20 4.21 -23.11
C ASP A 19 -13.13 4.71 -24.56
N THR A 20 -11.97 4.58 -25.21
CA THR A 20 -11.87 4.61 -26.68
C THR A 20 -11.27 3.27 -27.09
N GLY A 21 -12.05 2.51 -27.83
CA GLY A 21 -11.88 1.06 -27.98
C GLY A 21 -10.51 0.61 -28.43
N SER A 22 -9.97 -0.35 -27.68
CA SER A 22 -8.95 -1.28 -28.14
C SER A 22 -9.16 -2.59 -27.39
N GLN A 23 -9.48 -3.66 -28.12
CA GLN A 23 -9.60 -5.01 -27.55
C GLN A 23 -8.29 -5.39 -26.88
N ALA A 24 -8.29 -5.42 -25.54
CA ALA A 24 -7.19 -5.97 -24.76
C ALA A 24 -7.21 -7.51 -24.85
N PRO A 25 -6.05 -8.17 -24.96
CA PRO A 25 -5.98 -9.63 -24.91
C PRO A 25 -6.42 -10.13 -23.53
N ALA A 26 -7.07 -11.29 -23.52
CA ALA A 26 -7.53 -11.98 -22.32
C ALA A 26 -6.40 -12.07 -21.28
N VAL A 27 -6.60 -11.41 -20.14
CA VAL A 27 -5.76 -11.53 -18.96
C VAL A 27 -5.88 -12.97 -18.48
N SER A 28 -4.77 -13.71 -18.52
CA SER A 28 -4.64 -15.03 -17.92
C SER A 28 -5.11 -14.95 -16.47
N SER A 29 -6.13 -15.74 -16.14
CA SER A 29 -6.56 -16.00 -14.78
C SER A 29 -5.49 -16.88 -14.12
N ASP A 30 -4.40 -16.26 -13.69
CA ASP A 30 -3.36 -16.95 -12.94
C ASP A 30 -3.97 -17.38 -11.60
N THR A 31 -4.07 -18.69 -11.46
CA THR A 31 -4.57 -19.40 -10.28
C THR A 31 -3.92 -18.84 -9.01
N PRO A 32 -4.68 -18.61 -7.91
CA PRO A 32 -4.09 -18.14 -6.66
C PRO A 32 -3.01 -19.12 -6.16
N PRO A 33 -1.95 -18.65 -5.48
CA PRO A 33 -0.95 -19.53 -4.90
C PRO A 33 -1.65 -20.53 -3.97
N THR A 34 -1.63 -21.80 -4.39
CA THR A 34 -2.19 -22.89 -3.60
C THR A 34 -1.38 -23.06 -2.32
N LYS A 35 -1.97 -23.68 -1.28
CA LYS A 35 -1.35 -23.98 0.02
C LYS A 35 0.03 -24.70 -0.04
N LYS A 36 0.52 -25.07 -1.24
CA LYS A 36 1.78 -25.76 -1.48
C LYS A 36 3.02 -24.87 -1.62
N ASP A 37 2.88 -23.54 -1.77
CA ASP A 37 4.04 -22.65 -2.06
C ASP A 37 4.62 -21.89 -0.84
N LYS A 38 4.30 -22.31 0.38
CA LYS A 38 4.76 -21.63 1.59
C LYS A 38 5.56 -22.57 2.47
N ASP A 39 6.75 -22.93 2.02
CA ASP A 39 7.77 -23.33 2.99
C ASP A 39 8.42 -22.06 3.56
N PRO A 40 8.05 -21.60 4.77
CA PRO A 40 8.72 -20.47 5.41
C PRO A 40 10.23 -20.69 5.59
N SER A 41 10.71 -21.94 5.48
CA SER A 41 12.13 -22.27 5.52
C SER A 41 12.91 -21.71 4.33
N ARG A 42 12.28 -21.38 3.19
CA ARG A 42 12.99 -20.78 2.05
C ARG A 42 13.60 -19.42 2.36
N TRP A 43 13.08 -18.74 3.39
CA TRP A 43 13.62 -17.48 3.89
C TRP A 43 14.54 -17.66 5.10
N ALA A 44 14.91 -18.90 5.45
CA ALA A 44 15.81 -19.18 6.57
C ALA A 44 17.27 -18.87 6.27
N ASP A 45 17.65 -18.65 4.99
CA ASP A 45 19.00 -18.20 4.63
C ASP A 45 19.33 -16.89 5.37
N PRO A 46 20.53 -16.77 5.99
CA PRO A 46 20.97 -15.56 6.67
C PRO A 46 20.84 -14.28 5.82
N ILE A 47 20.94 -14.35 4.49
CA ILE A 47 20.75 -13.19 3.62
C ILE A 47 19.33 -12.62 3.72
N PHE A 48 18.33 -13.49 3.88
CA PHE A 48 16.92 -13.11 4.02
C PHE A 48 16.56 -12.63 5.42
N GLN A 49 17.42 -12.87 6.40
CA GLN A 49 17.26 -12.36 7.77
C GLN A 49 17.88 -10.96 7.96
N LYS A 50 18.67 -10.47 7.01
CA LYS A 50 19.23 -9.11 7.06
C LYS A 50 18.13 -8.08 6.84
N GLN A 51 18.13 -7.04 7.68
CA GLN A 51 17.28 -5.87 7.49
C GLN A 51 17.62 -5.16 6.19
N ILE A 52 16.59 -4.69 5.49
CA ILE A 52 16.82 -3.87 4.31
C ILE A 52 17.43 -2.53 4.72
N THR A 53 18.29 -2.00 3.86
CA THR A 53 18.70 -0.60 3.93
C THR A 53 17.79 0.20 3.01
N CYS A 54 16.85 0.94 3.59
CA CYS A 54 16.04 1.93 2.88
C CYS A 54 16.55 3.32 3.30
N THR A 55 17.36 3.98 2.47
CA THR A 55 17.70 5.41 2.65
C THR A 55 16.81 6.28 1.75
N PRO A 56 16.05 7.24 2.31
CA PRO A 56 15.20 8.12 1.51
C PRO A 56 16.04 8.94 0.54
N SER A 57 15.44 9.29 -0.60
CA SER A 57 16.11 10.13 -1.59
C SER A 57 16.13 11.57 -1.09
N TYR A 58 17.29 12.21 -0.98
CA TYR A 58 17.37 13.63 -0.58
C TYR A 58 16.77 14.62 -1.59
N LEU A 59 16.13 14.13 -2.66
CA LEU A 59 15.54 14.95 -3.73
C LEU A 59 14.28 15.70 -3.29
N HIS A 60 13.51 15.18 -2.32
CA HIS A 60 12.29 15.82 -1.82
C HIS A 60 12.44 16.21 -0.36
N LYS A 61 13.12 17.33 -0.08
CA LYS A 61 13.38 17.82 1.28
C LYS A 61 12.14 18.41 1.98
N THR A 62 11.08 18.68 1.24
CA THR A 62 9.87 19.37 1.73
C THR A 62 8.77 18.41 2.20
N ASN A 63 8.84 17.15 1.80
CA ASN A 63 7.79 16.15 2.05
C ASN A 63 8.40 14.92 2.71
N MET A 64 7.60 14.23 3.52
CA MET A 64 8.00 12.92 4.02
C MET A 64 8.09 11.92 2.87
N GLN A 65 8.87 10.87 3.06
CA GLN A 65 9.05 9.82 2.08
C GLN A 65 8.81 8.47 2.72
N PHE A 66 8.11 7.61 1.99
CA PHE A 66 7.74 6.28 2.43
C PHE A 66 8.30 5.24 1.45
N PHE A 67 8.82 4.14 1.99
CA PHE A 67 9.25 3.00 1.18
C PHE A 67 8.16 1.93 1.20
N GLY A 68 7.63 1.57 0.03
CA GLY A 68 6.40 0.79 -0.05
C GLY A 68 6.02 0.27 -1.42
N PHE A 69 4.96 -0.52 -1.44
CA PHE A 69 4.30 -1.02 -2.65
C PHE A 69 3.05 -0.20 -2.94
N ALA A 70 2.90 0.31 -4.16
CA ALA A 70 1.59 0.76 -4.63
C ALA A 70 0.68 -0.45 -4.78
N VAL A 71 -0.53 -0.32 -4.24
CA VAL A 71 -1.56 -1.35 -4.35
C VAL A 71 -2.79 -0.74 -4.99
N ASP A 72 -3.39 -1.48 -5.91
CA ASP A 72 -4.68 -1.09 -6.43
C ASP A 72 -5.81 -1.55 -5.50
N GLU A 73 -6.94 -0.85 -5.58
CA GLU A 73 -8.09 -1.14 -4.74
C GLU A 73 -8.64 -2.55 -5.00
N ALA A 74 -8.53 -3.07 -6.23
CA ALA A 74 -9.03 -4.40 -6.56
C ALA A 74 -8.26 -5.49 -5.83
N TRP A 75 -6.92 -5.39 -5.75
CA TRP A 75 -6.08 -6.30 -4.97
C TRP A 75 -6.45 -6.29 -3.48
N VAL A 76 -6.64 -5.10 -2.89
CA VAL A 76 -7.00 -4.97 -1.47
C VAL A 76 -8.33 -5.67 -1.18
N TRP A 77 -9.33 -5.45 -2.04
CA TRP A 77 -10.62 -6.12 -1.91
C TRP A 77 -10.50 -7.62 -2.12
N GLN A 78 -9.86 -8.07 -3.19
CA GLN A 78 -9.69 -9.50 -3.47
C GLN A 78 -9.01 -10.22 -2.30
N TYR A 79 -7.93 -9.64 -1.75
CA TYR A 79 -7.25 -10.21 -0.60
C TYR A 79 -8.16 -10.25 0.64
N TYR A 80 -8.88 -9.17 0.92
CA TYR A 80 -9.81 -9.09 2.05
C TYR A 80 -10.95 -10.10 1.94
N GLU A 81 -11.58 -10.21 0.76
CA GLU A 81 -12.65 -11.16 0.47
C GLU A 81 -12.17 -12.60 0.65
N GLN A 82 -10.99 -12.92 0.12
CA GLN A 82 -10.38 -14.25 0.25
C GLN A 82 -10.09 -14.61 1.72
N TRP A 83 -9.61 -13.65 2.52
CA TRP A 83 -9.29 -13.87 3.93
C TRP A 83 -10.55 -13.95 4.81
N ARG A 84 -11.52 -13.06 4.61
CA ARG A 84 -12.70 -12.92 5.48
C ARG A 84 -13.89 -13.76 5.04
N GLY A 85 -13.93 -14.18 3.77
CA GLY A 85 -15.09 -14.85 3.18
C GLY A 85 -16.31 -13.92 3.03
N ILE A 86 -16.10 -12.61 2.93
CA ILE A 86 -17.16 -11.59 2.81
C ILE A 86 -16.88 -10.79 1.55
N SER A 87 -17.83 -10.72 0.61
CA SER A 87 -17.67 -9.95 -0.61
C SER A 87 -17.82 -8.43 -0.39
N LYS A 88 -17.22 -7.64 -1.29
CA LYS A 88 -17.37 -6.18 -1.37
C LYS A 88 -18.83 -5.73 -1.49
N LYS A 89 -19.69 -6.55 -2.10
CA LYS A 89 -21.13 -6.24 -2.27
C LYS A 89 -21.92 -6.43 -0.98
N GLU A 90 -21.49 -7.34 -0.12
CA GLU A 90 -22.17 -7.67 1.14
C GLU A 90 -21.75 -6.74 2.28
N THR A 91 -20.54 -6.19 2.17
CA THR A 91 -19.99 -5.33 3.22
C THR A 91 -20.38 -3.86 3.04
N LYS A 92 -20.81 -3.23 4.14
CA LYS A 92 -21.00 -1.76 4.23
C LYS A 92 -19.73 -1.03 4.67
N THR A 93 -18.61 -1.75 4.77
CA THR A 93 -17.34 -1.23 5.28
C THR A 93 -16.71 -0.31 4.24
N ILE A 94 -16.30 0.88 4.69
CA ILE A 94 -15.58 1.83 3.84
C ILE A 94 -14.16 1.31 3.52
N TYR A 95 -13.64 1.69 2.36
CA TYR A 95 -12.35 1.22 1.84
C TYR A 95 -11.20 1.34 2.85
N ILE A 96 -11.10 2.46 3.57
CA ILE A 96 -10.05 2.69 4.59
C ILE A 96 -10.06 1.58 5.66
N ALA A 97 -11.23 1.22 6.19
CA ALA A 97 -11.33 0.18 7.22
C ALA A 97 -10.98 -1.21 6.68
N VAL A 98 -11.27 -1.48 5.41
CA VAL A 98 -10.84 -2.70 4.73
C VAL A 98 -9.32 -2.72 4.57
N PHE A 99 -8.73 -1.63 4.09
CA PHE A 99 -7.29 -1.52 3.92
C PHE A 99 -6.54 -1.68 5.25
N THR A 100 -6.98 -0.98 6.30
CA THR A 100 -6.39 -1.14 7.65
C THR A 100 -6.48 -2.59 8.14
N SER A 101 -7.59 -3.29 7.86
CA SER A 101 -7.74 -4.71 8.20
C SER A 101 -6.76 -5.60 7.43
N VAL A 102 -6.51 -5.30 6.16
CA VAL A 102 -5.50 -5.97 5.34
C VAL A 102 -4.10 -5.72 5.91
N ILE A 103 -3.73 -4.47 6.18
CA ILE A 103 -2.44 -4.11 6.80
C ILE A 103 -2.22 -4.87 8.11
N TRP A 104 -3.21 -4.86 9.00
CA TRP A 104 -3.16 -5.60 10.26
C TRP A 104 -2.93 -7.09 10.02
N ARG A 105 -3.64 -7.69 9.06
CA ARG A 105 -3.46 -9.10 8.72
C ARG A 105 -2.06 -9.38 8.19
N LEU A 106 -1.54 -8.55 7.29
CA LEU A 106 -0.20 -8.68 6.71
C LEU A 106 0.89 -8.60 7.79
N HIS A 107 0.77 -7.63 8.70
CA HIS A 107 1.66 -7.48 9.86
C HIS A 107 1.76 -8.81 10.64
N HIS A 108 0.62 -9.44 10.95
CA HIS A 108 0.61 -10.68 11.74
C HIS A 108 1.13 -11.91 11.00
N ILE A 109 0.88 -12.03 9.69
CA ILE A 109 1.34 -13.22 8.94
C ILE A 109 2.79 -13.12 8.46
N LEU A 110 3.29 -11.91 8.22
CA LEU A 110 4.66 -11.69 7.73
C LEU A 110 5.62 -11.27 8.85
N GLY A 111 5.09 -10.86 10.01
CA GLY A 111 5.90 -10.34 11.12
C GLY A 111 6.59 -9.01 10.81
N ILE A 112 6.10 -8.26 9.83
CA ILE A 112 6.65 -6.93 9.50
C ILE A 112 6.07 -5.95 10.52
N PRO A 113 6.89 -5.37 11.41
CA PRO A 113 6.41 -4.68 12.60
C PRO A 113 5.86 -3.28 12.33
N ASP A 114 6.00 -2.77 11.11
CA ASP A 114 5.72 -1.38 10.77
C ASP A 114 5.14 -1.29 9.35
N LEU A 115 3.92 -1.82 9.19
CA LEU A 115 3.14 -1.68 7.96
C LEU A 115 2.09 -0.59 8.14
N HIS A 116 2.04 0.37 7.22
CA HIS A 116 1.01 1.40 7.21
C HIS A 116 0.38 1.58 5.84
N MET A 117 -0.81 2.18 5.85
CA MET A 117 -1.48 2.67 4.67
C MET A 117 -1.12 4.15 4.53
N GLU A 118 -0.44 4.52 3.45
CA GLU A 118 -0.05 5.92 3.19
C GLU A 118 -0.64 6.41 1.88
N SER A 119 -0.94 7.71 1.81
CA SER A 119 -1.32 8.39 0.57
C SER A 119 -0.10 9.13 0.02
N VAL A 120 0.26 8.86 -1.23
CA VAL A 120 1.50 9.38 -1.83
C VAL A 120 1.25 9.96 -3.21
N MET A 121 2.04 10.95 -3.59
CA MET A 121 1.98 11.59 -4.90
C MET A 121 2.28 10.59 -6.02
N ILE A 122 1.57 10.75 -7.14
CA ILE A 122 1.87 10.01 -8.37
C ILE A 122 3.04 10.64 -9.12
N ASP A 123 3.83 9.81 -9.80
CA ASP A 123 4.88 10.24 -10.73
C ASP A 123 4.86 9.40 -12.01
N ASP A 124 5.87 9.57 -12.87
CA ASP A 124 6.05 8.86 -14.14
C ASP A 124 6.30 7.34 -13.98
N LYS A 125 6.58 6.89 -12.75
CA LYS A 125 6.83 5.49 -12.39
C LYS A 125 5.68 4.87 -11.62
N THR A 126 4.58 5.58 -11.40
CA THR A 126 3.36 5.01 -10.82
C THR A 126 2.86 3.86 -11.70
N PRO A 127 2.64 2.65 -11.13
CA PRO A 127 2.11 1.54 -11.91
C PRO A 127 0.79 1.88 -12.59
N ALA A 128 0.64 1.49 -13.87
CA ALA A 128 -0.55 1.82 -14.66
C ALA A 128 -1.86 1.25 -14.09
N ASN A 129 -1.78 0.15 -13.33
CA ASN A 129 -2.92 -0.46 -12.65
C ASN A 129 -3.25 0.18 -11.30
N ALA A 130 -2.43 1.11 -10.77
CA ALA A 130 -2.67 1.72 -9.47
C ALA A 130 -3.99 2.50 -9.47
N THR A 131 -4.74 2.42 -8.36
CA THR A 131 -5.96 3.20 -8.21
C THR A 131 -5.59 4.63 -7.84
N VAL A 132 -5.81 5.56 -8.79
CA VAL A 132 -5.56 6.99 -8.59
C VAL A 132 -6.79 7.65 -7.98
N TYR A 133 -6.56 8.35 -6.88
CA TYR A 133 -7.53 9.20 -6.22
C TYR A 133 -7.23 10.66 -6.54
N GLU A 134 -8.26 11.50 -6.57
CA GLU A 134 -8.13 12.93 -6.81
C GLU A 134 -8.87 13.70 -5.70
N GLU A 135 -8.16 14.60 -5.04
CA GLU A 135 -8.75 15.53 -4.08
C GLU A 135 -9.51 16.66 -4.78
N LYS A 136 -10.35 17.39 -4.04
CA LYS A 136 -11.03 18.59 -4.55
C LYS A 136 -10.07 19.68 -5.04
N SER A 137 -8.84 19.68 -4.54
CA SER A 137 -7.74 20.57 -4.95
C SER A 137 -7.19 20.24 -6.35
N GLY A 138 -7.57 19.10 -6.93
CA GLY A 138 -6.96 18.53 -8.14
C GLY A 138 -5.69 17.71 -7.86
N LEU A 139 -5.28 17.59 -6.60
CA LEU A 139 -4.14 16.76 -6.21
C LEU A 139 -4.47 15.29 -6.46
N LYS A 140 -3.61 14.61 -7.23
CA LYS A 140 -3.73 13.18 -7.52
C LYS A 140 -2.76 12.36 -6.70
N TYR A 141 -3.23 11.26 -6.15
CA TYR A 141 -2.45 10.39 -5.27
C TYR A 141 -2.83 8.92 -5.44
N VAL A 142 -1.98 8.03 -4.95
CA VAL A 142 -2.23 6.59 -4.82
C VAL A 142 -2.03 6.16 -3.38
N THR A 143 -2.62 5.03 -3.02
CA THR A 143 -2.38 4.42 -1.71
C THR A 143 -1.27 3.38 -1.82
N ILE A 144 -0.36 3.38 -0.84
CA ILE A 144 0.70 2.38 -0.73
C ILE A 144 0.57 1.59 0.57
N ILE A 145 1.14 0.38 0.57
CA ILE A 145 1.57 -0.31 1.78
C ILE A 145 3.00 0.15 2.07
N SER A 146 3.19 1.02 3.04
CA SER A 146 4.53 1.41 3.51
C SER A 146 5.06 0.35 4.49
N MET A 147 6.38 0.14 4.51
CA MET A 147 7.01 -0.88 5.36
C MET A 147 8.28 -0.41 6.08
N CYS A 148 8.76 0.79 5.79
CA CYS A 148 9.91 1.37 6.49
C CYS A 148 9.43 2.52 7.39
N PRO A 149 9.85 2.54 8.66
CA PRO A 149 9.66 3.71 9.48
C PRO A 149 10.41 4.90 8.90
N PHE A 150 9.78 6.06 8.95
CA PHE A 150 10.40 7.33 8.60
C PHE A 150 11.42 7.76 9.67
N ALA A 151 11.06 7.62 10.96
CA ALA A 151 11.87 8.04 12.09
C ALA A 151 13.17 7.23 12.21
N ILE A 152 14.31 7.92 12.36
CA ILE A 152 15.64 7.29 12.44
C ILE A 152 15.71 6.36 13.65
N GLU A 153 15.07 6.75 14.73
CA GLU A 153 14.98 6.00 15.99
C GLU A 153 14.32 4.64 15.81
N GLU A 154 13.50 4.49 14.77
CA GLU A 154 12.75 3.28 14.47
C GLU A 154 13.40 2.44 13.35
N TRP A 155 14.51 2.89 12.75
CA TRP A 155 15.17 2.16 11.64
C TRP A 155 15.61 0.75 12.01
N ALA A 156 15.85 0.47 13.29
CA ALA A 156 16.13 -0.88 13.78
C ALA A 156 14.91 -1.83 13.69
N ARG A 157 13.71 -1.33 13.34
CA ARG A 157 12.48 -2.11 13.12
C ARG A 157 12.19 -2.40 11.64
N ARG A 158 13.12 -2.05 10.74
CA ARG A 158 12.93 -2.31 9.30
C ARG A 158 12.73 -3.80 9.03
N PRO A 159 11.94 -4.14 7.99
CA PRO A 159 11.73 -5.52 7.61
C PRO A 159 13.04 -6.16 7.13
N THR A 160 13.10 -7.47 7.28
CA THR A 160 14.15 -8.28 6.67
C THR A 160 13.93 -8.43 5.16
N LEU A 161 14.98 -8.76 4.41
CA LEU A 161 14.87 -9.02 2.97
C LEU A 161 13.85 -10.14 2.68
N GLY A 162 13.81 -11.20 3.49
CA GLY A 162 12.84 -12.28 3.35
C GLY A 162 11.40 -11.81 3.53
N GLN A 163 11.17 -10.90 4.49
CA GLN A 163 9.86 -10.30 4.69
C GLN A 163 9.44 -9.41 3.51
N VAL A 164 10.36 -8.62 2.97
CA VAL A 164 10.10 -7.81 1.76
C VAL A 164 9.77 -8.69 0.58
N MET A 165 10.51 -9.80 0.38
CA MET A 165 10.25 -10.73 -0.71
C MET A 165 8.92 -11.46 -0.54
N ALA A 166 8.56 -11.84 0.69
CA ALA A 166 7.26 -12.43 0.98
C ALA A 166 6.10 -11.45 0.70
N LEU A 167 6.28 -10.17 1.03
CA LEU A 167 5.28 -9.14 0.71
C LEU A 167 5.21 -8.88 -0.80
N LYS A 168 6.36 -8.82 -1.48
CA LYS A 168 6.46 -8.68 -2.93
C LYS A 168 5.72 -9.78 -3.68
N GLU A 169 5.89 -11.03 -3.25
CA GLU A 169 5.20 -12.18 -3.87
C GLU A 169 3.69 -12.12 -3.67
N LEU A 170 3.23 -11.52 -2.58
CA LEU A 170 1.81 -11.40 -2.27
C LEU A 170 1.13 -10.24 -3.00
N VAL A 171 1.79 -9.08 -3.02
CA VAL A 171 1.26 -7.83 -3.59
C VAL A 171 1.51 -7.76 -5.09
N GLY A 172 2.63 -8.30 -5.55
CA GLY A 172 3.19 -8.02 -6.86
C GLY A 172 3.93 -6.67 -6.91
N GLY A 173 4.62 -6.42 -8.02
CA GLY A 173 5.38 -5.19 -8.24
C GLY A 173 6.72 -5.12 -7.48
N GLU A 174 7.35 -3.95 -7.54
CA GLU A 174 8.60 -3.66 -6.82
C GLU A 174 8.36 -2.58 -5.76
N PRO A 175 8.94 -2.72 -4.55
CA PRO A 175 8.87 -1.66 -3.58
C PRO A 175 9.79 -0.50 -4.01
N ARG A 176 9.37 0.72 -3.74
CA ARG A 176 10.16 1.92 -4.05
C ARG A 176 9.90 3.04 -3.06
N TRP A 177 10.66 4.12 -3.20
CA TRP A 177 10.41 5.37 -2.51
C TRP A 177 9.27 6.15 -3.15
N TRP A 178 8.40 6.65 -2.29
CA TRP A 178 7.25 7.49 -2.61
C TRP A 178 7.31 8.77 -1.80
N VAL A 179 6.70 9.83 -2.32
CA VAL A 179 6.65 11.13 -1.67
C VAL A 179 5.25 11.36 -1.12
N ASP A 180 5.18 11.74 0.16
CA ASP A 180 3.92 12.09 0.83
C ASP A 180 3.20 13.22 0.09
N ILE A 181 1.87 13.14 0.04
CA ILE A 181 1.00 14.21 -0.44
C ILE A 181 1.11 15.49 0.40
N HIS A 182 1.52 15.36 1.66
CA HIS A 182 1.66 16.46 2.59
C HIS A 182 3.14 16.84 2.83
N PRO A 183 3.43 18.14 3.00
CA PRO A 183 4.77 18.58 3.39
C PRO A 183 5.07 18.20 4.85
N VAL A 184 6.35 18.13 5.21
CA VAL A 184 6.82 17.72 6.56
C VAL A 184 6.20 18.54 7.69
N GLY A 185 5.81 19.79 7.44
CA GLY A 185 5.18 20.67 8.43
C GLY A 185 3.68 20.43 8.69
N TYR A 186 3.04 19.51 7.96
CA TYR A 186 1.59 19.29 8.08
C TYR A 186 1.19 18.53 9.37
N TYR A 187 2.08 17.69 9.88
CA TYR A 187 1.79 16.79 11.01
C TYR A 187 2.22 17.35 12.37
N ASN A 188 2.73 18.59 12.40
CA ASN A 188 3.18 19.28 13.61
C ASN A 188 2.14 20.27 14.13
#